data_AF-A0A9W8TZF8-F1
#
_entry.id   AF-A0A9W8TZF8-F1
#
_cell.length_a   1.000
_cell.length_b   1.000
_cell.length_c   1.000
_cell.angle_alpha   90.00
_cell.angle_beta   90.00
_cell.angle_gamma   90.00
#
_symmetry.space_group_name_H-M   'P 1'
#
loop_
_entity.id
_entity.type
_entity.pdbx_description
1 polymer ?
#
loop_
_entity_poly.entity_id
_entity_poly.type
_entity_poly.pdbx_seq_one_letter_code
_entity_poly.pdbx_strand_id
1 'polypeptide(L)'
;MATIQTNVLPKTYTLPSTSKASIAGPSSLRLLPVGPAFVSHLRLTIHHDHSFEAHDAHLEKERQKLEELQNSAANGDDDLGVGDEPEAAELLALDPKEWKKHDYYAVLGLSHLRYKATAEQIKIAHRKKVLKHHPDKKVTSSAPQSTSSLLAGVNLNTNDDAFFKCIAKAHEVLTNPEKRRQYDSVDHELMDSQEDDPIPSAFSKNKTGLSDQEFFKTFGPIFERESRFSRKQPVPMLGDIDASKEHVEGFYDVWYNFDSWRSFEWLDKEINEGSDNRDDKRYTEKKNKSERARRKKEDIARLRQLVDLTLSLDPRIKRIKQQEKEAREAKKAAKSTPASGAATPQKSKAQEEEEKKKKEEEEKAAKADAKKAKAAAANAAKKARRAARAEEA
;
A
#
# COMPACT_ATOMS: atom_id res chain seq x y z
N MET A 1 -23.18 -14.85 -77.97
CA MET A 1 -24.25 -14.24 -77.16
C MET A 1 -24.64 -15.26 -76.11
N ALA A 2 -24.36 -15.00 -74.83
CA ALA A 2 -24.68 -15.93 -73.75
C ALA A 2 -26.16 -15.79 -73.37
N THR A 3 -26.94 -16.84 -73.65
CA THR A 3 -28.36 -16.90 -73.31
C THR A 3 -28.49 -17.21 -71.82
N ILE A 4 -28.97 -16.25 -71.03
CA ILE A 4 -29.21 -16.44 -69.60
C ILE A 4 -30.42 -17.38 -69.44
N GLN A 5 -30.19 -18.59 -68.91
CA GLN A 5 -31.27 -19.49 -68.49
C GLN A 5 -31.75 -19.11 -67.09
N THR A 6 -33.03 -18.73 -66.97
CA THR A 6 -33.68 -18.46 -65.69
C THR A 6 -34.45 -19.68 -65.20
N ASN A 7 -34.34 -20.02 -63.91
CA ASN A 7 -35.10 -21.11 -63.29
C ASN A 7 -36.61 -20.83 -63.28
N VAL A 8 -37.39 -21.91 -63.40
CA VAL A 8 -38.87 -21.86 -63.38
C VAL A 8 -39.36 -21.57 -61.95
N LEU A 9 -40.25 -20.58 -61.81
CA LEU A 9 -40.79 -20.17 -60.50
C LEU A 9 -41.62 -21.31 -59.85
N PRO A 10 -41.51 -21.52 -58.52
CA PRO A 10 -42.24 -22.57 -57.81
C PRO A 10 -43.75 -22.29 -57.76
N LYS A 11 -44.57 -23.36 -57.78
CA LYS A 11 -46.04 -23.28 -57.85
C LYS A 11 -46.72 -22.52 -56.69
N THR A 12 -46.03 -22.36 -55.57
CA THR A 12 -46.51 -21.62 -54.39
C THR A 12 -46.13 -20.14 -54.42
N TYR A 13 -45.40 -19.68 -55.44
CA TYR A 13 -45.03 -18.28 -55.58
C TYR A 13 -46.25 -17.44 -55.94
N THR A 14 -46.64 -16.58 -55.01
CA THR A 14 -47.61 -15.51 -55.26
C THR A 14 -46.82 -14.23 -55.54
N LEU A 15 -47.09 -13.60 -56.68
CA LEU A 15 -46.52 -12.30 -57.01
C LEU A 15 -46.90 -11.31 -55.90
N PRO A 16 -45.92 -10.64 -55.24
CA PRO A 16 -46.27 -9.59 -54.31
C PRO A 16 -47.08 -8.53 -55.06
N SER A 17 -48.21 -8.12 -54.46
CA SER A 17 -49.07 -7.06 -55.02
C SER A 17 -48.19 -5.87 -55.40
N THR A 18 -48.19 -5.49 -56.67
CA THR A 18 -47.38 -4.40 -57.19
C THR A 18 -47.64 -3.18 -56.31
N SER A 19 -46.60 -2.71 -55.61
CA SER A 19 -46.74 -1.55 -54.72
C SER A 19 -47.34 -0.41 -55.53
N LYS A 20 -48.55 0.04 -55.17
CA LYS A 20 -49.18 1.27 -55.73
C LYS A 20 -48.43 2.55 -55.31
N ALA A 21 -47.30 2.40 -54.61
CA ALA A 21 -46.41 3.50 -54.31
C ALA A 21 -45.80 4.00 -55.62
N SER A 22 -46.21 5.20 -56.03
CA SER A 22 -45.55 5.97 -57.08
C SER A 22 -44.04 5.97 -56.79
N ILE A 23 -43.22 5.54 -57.74
CA ILE A 23 -41.77 5.75 -57.65
C ILE A 23 -41.59 7.25 -57.43
N ALA A 24 -40.96 7.64 -56.33
CA ALA A 24 -40.68 9.03 -56.07
C ALA A 24 -39.95 9.61 -57.29
N GLY A 25 -40.48 10.69 -57.86
CA GLY A 25 -39.86 11.34 -59.01
C GLY A 25 -38.43 11.79 -58.66
N PRO A 26 -37.55 11.97 -59.66
CA PRO A 26 -36.17 12.38 -59.41
C PRO A 26 -36.14 13.70 -58.64
N SER A 27 -35.61 13.67 -57.42
CA SER A 27 -35.42 14.87 -56.60
C SER A 27 -34.09 15.52 -56.98
N SER A 28 -34.14 16.74 -57.51
CA SER A 28 -32.94 17.55 -57.68
C SER A 28 -32.60 18.22 -56.36
N LEU A 29 -31.63 17.66 -55.64
CA LEU A 29 -31.06 18.27 -54.44
C LEU A 29 -29.88 19.14 -54.83
N ARG A 30 -29.85 20.39 -54.34
CA ARG A 30 -28.70 21.27 -54.49
C ARG A 30 -27.61 20.81 -53.53
N LEU A 31 -26.60 20.11 -54.05
CA LEU A 31 -25.40 19.78 -53.28
C LEU A 31 -24.63 21.06 -52.97
N LEU A 32 -24.52 21.37 -51.69
CA LEU A 32 -23.68 22.46 -51.23
C LEU A 32 -22.23 21.94 -51.14
N PRO A 33 -21.24 22.70 -51.62
CA PRO A 33 -19.83 22.34 -51.55
C PRO A 33 -19.30 22.55 -50.12
N VAL A 34 -19.82 21.78 -49.16
CA VAL A 34 -19.49 21.89 -47.75
C VAL A 34 -19.25 20.50 -47.17
N GLY A 35 -18.31 20.41 -46.24
CA GLY A 35 -18.01 19.20 -45.50
C GLY A 35 -16.73 18.47 -45.95
N PRO A 36 -16.37 17.40 -45.22
CA PRO A 36 -15.06 16.76 -45.35
C PRO A 36 -14.77 16.22 -46.75
N ALA A 37 -15.76 15.62 -47.41
CA ALA A 37 -15.59 15.05 -48.76
C ALA A 37 -15.28 16.12 -49.81
N PHE A 38 -15.92 17.29 -49.71
CA PHE A 38 -15.66 18.41 -50.63
C PHE A 38 -14.27 19.01 -50.38
N VAL A 39 -13.86 19.15 -49.12
CA VAL A 39 -12.52 19.62 -48.75
C VAL A 39 -11.44 18.65 -49.26
N SER A 40 -11.63 17.33 -49.10
CA SER A 40 -10.71 16.33 -49.64
C SER A 40 -10.66 16.36 -51.18
N HIS A 41 -11.80 16.55 -51.84
CA HIS A 41 -11.83 16.70 -53.29
C HIS A 41 -11.07 17.95 -53.76
N LEU A 42 -11.24 19.10 -53.10
CA LEU A 42 -10.46 20.30 -53.39
C LEU A 42 -8.97 20.09 -53.13
N ARG A 43 -8.62 19.43 -52.04
CA ARG A 43 -7.23 19.13 -51.69
C ARG A 43 -6.58 18.24 -52.76
N LEU A 44 -7.27 17.19 -53.17
CA LEU A 44 -6.87 16.30 -54.26
C LEU A 44 -6.69 17.06 -55.60
N THR A 45 -7.59 17.99 -55.90
CA THR A 45 -7.62 18.73 -57.17
C THR A 45 -6.58 19.86 -57.22
N ILE A 46 -6.38 20.58 -56.11
CA ILE A 46 -5.53 21.78 -56.06
C ILE A 46 -4.09 21.43 -55.69
N HIS A 47 -3.86 20.46 -54.82
CA HIS A 47 -2.54 20.19 -54.24
C HIS A 47 -1.88 18.90 -54.71
N HIS A 48 -2.65 17.97 -55.29
CA HIS A 48 -2.16 16.64 -55.62
C HIS A 48 -2.46 16.20 -57.07
N ASP A 49 -2.89 17.11 -57.96
CA ASP A 49 -3.14 16.83 -59.39
C ASP A 49 -3.98 15.56 -59.65
N HIS A 50 -5.01 15.33 -58.84
CA HIS A 50 -5.84 14.11 -58.88
C HIS A 50 -5.11 12.79 -58.59
N SER A 51 -3.89 12.84 -58.06
CA SER A 51 -3.16 11.66 -57.57
C SER A 51 -3.64 11.27 -56.17
N PHE A 52 -4.34 10.14 -56.10
CA PHE A 52 -4.81 9.57 -54.84
C PHE A 52 -3.66 9.14 -53.93
N GLU A 53 -2.58 8.59 -54.48
CA GLU A 53 -1.42 8.13 -53.71
C GLU A 53 -0.72 9.28 -52.96
N ALA A 54 -0.54 10.43 -53.62
CA ALA A 54 0.07 11.61 -53.00
C ALA A 54 -0.84 12.23 -51.93
N HIS A 55 -2.16 12.20 -52.15
CA HIS A 55 -3.15 12.67 -51.19
C HIS A 55 -3.23 11.76 -49.96
N ASP A 56 -3.21 10.44 -50.15
CA ASP A 56 -3.25 9.47 -49.05
C ASP A 56 -1.98 9.57 -48.19
N ALA A 57 -0.81 9.71 -48.81
CA ALA A 57 0.45 9.95 -48.08
C ALA A 57 0.43 11.27 -47.28
N HIS A 58 -0.23 12.32 -47.78
CA HIS A 58 -0.41 13.58 -47.04
C HIS A 58 -1.35 13.39 -45.84
N LEU A 59 -2.47 12.69 -46.01
CA LEU A 59 -3.38 12.38 -44.92
C LEU A 59 -2.72 11.53 -43.84
N GLU A 60 -1.89 10.56 -44.23
CA GLU A 60 -1.10 9.76 -43.28
C GLU A 60 -0.11 10.61 -42.50
N LYS A 61 0.58 11.55 -43.14
CA LYS A 61 1.47 12.50 -42.45
C LYS A 61 0.71 13.45 -41.53
N GLU A 62 -0.44 13.97 -41.95
CA GLU A 62 -1.30 14.77 -41.07
C GLU A 62 -1.76 13.97 -39.86
N ARG A 63 -2.14 12.69 -40.06
CA ARG A 63 -2.52 11.78 -38.97
C ARG A 63 -1.36 11.53 -38.02
N GLN A 64 -0.17 11.20 -38.53
CA GLN A 64 1.04 11.01 -37.73
C GLN A 64 1.39 12.27 -36.95
N LYS A 65 1.33 13.44 -37.58
CA LYS A 65 1.58 14.73 -36.90
C LYS A 65 0.53 15.03 -35.83
N LEU A 66 -0.72 14.67 -36.07
CA LEU A 66 -1.80 14.82 -35.07
C LEU A 66 -1.58 13.84 -33.90
N GLU A 67 -1.18 12.60 -34.17
CA GLU A 67 -0.81 11.60 -33.16
C GLU A 67 0.42 12.06 -32.36
N GLU A 68 1.44 12.62 -33.00
CA GLU A 68 2.61 13.23 -32.35
C GLU A 68 2.21 14.43 -31.49
N LEU A 69 1.35 15.31 -31.99
CA LEU A 69 0.84 16.46 -31.23
C LEU A 69 -0.01 16.02 -30.04
N GLN A 70 -0.87 15.01 -30.21
CA GLN A 70 -1.65 14.42 -29.11
C GLN A 70 -0.76 13.75 -28.08
N ASN A 71 0.28 13.04 -28.50
CA ASN A 71 1.27 12.44 -27.63
C ASN A 71 2.09 13.52 -26.91
N SER A 72 2.48 14.60 -27.59
CA SER A 72 3.20 15.73 -26.98
C SER A 72 2.35 16.54 -26.00
N ALA A 73 1.03 16.67 -26.25
CA ALA A 73 0.09 17.32 -25.35
C ALA A 73 -0.27 16.44 -24.13
N ALA A 74 -0.19 15.11 -24.26
CA ALA A 74 -0.28 14.18 -23.14
C ALA A 74 1.01 14.17 -22.29
N ASN A 75 2.16 14.47 -22.90
CA ASN A 75 3.48 14.59 -22.29
C ASN A 75 3.82 16.04 -21.93
N GLY A 76 2.83 16.82 -21.45
CA GLY A 76 3.11 18.13 -20.87
C GLY A 76 4.10 17.97 -19.71
N ASP A 77 5.21 18.69 -19.81
CA ASP A 77 6.47 18.65 -19.05
C ASP A 77 6.35 18.92 -17.51
N ASP A 78 5.21 18.61 -16.89
CA ASP A 78 4.97 18.75 -15.45
C ASP A 78 4.11 17.58 -14.90
N ASP A 79 4.41 16.36 -15.35
CA ASP A 79 3.81 15.12 -14.83
C ASP A 79 4.26 14.81 -13.38
N LEU A 80 4.97 15.74 -12.72
CA LEU A 80 5.53 15.60 -11.38
C LEU A 80 6.28 14.28 -11.16
N GLY A 81 6.82 13.66 -12.22
CA GLY A 81 7.49 12.37 -12.15
C GLY A 81 6.58 11.15 -11.99
N VAL A 82 5.28 11.23 -12.35
CA VAL A 82 4.39 10.05 -12.41
C VAL A 82 4.84 9.05 -13.48
N GLY A 83 5.41 9.52 -14.59
CA GLY A 83 5.93 8.67 -15.66
C GLY A 83 4.84 7.83 -16.34
N ASP A 84 5.27 6.99 -17.29
CA ASP A 84 4.41 6.00 -17.94
C ASP A 84 5.04 4.60 -17.74
N GLU A 85 4.54 3.86 -16.76
CA GLU A 85 4.98 2.48 -16.50
C GLU A 85 4.27 1.48 -17.42
N PRO A 86 4.99 0.47 -17.95
CA PRO A 86 4.39 -0.57 -18.78
C PRO A 86 3.41 -1.41 -17.95
N GLU A 87 2.21 -1.62 -18.50
CA GLU A 87 1.20 -2.48 -17.88
C GLU A 87 1.50 -3.94 -18.20
N ALA A 88 1.91 -4.70 -17.18
CA ALA A 88 2.04 -6.14 -17.31
C ALA A 88 0.67 -6.77 -17.65
N ALA A 89 0.69 -7.84 -18.44
CA ALA A 89 -0.54 -8.56 -18.82
C ALA A 89 -1.31 -9.09 -17.60
N GLU A 90 -0.60 -9.45 -16.53
CA GLU A 90 -1.18 -9.85 -15.25
C GLU A 90 -2.00 -8.71 -14.62
N LEU A 91 -1.47 -7.48 -14.67
CA LEU A 91 -2.11 -6.29 -14.09
C LEU A 91 -3.41 -5.93 -14.83
N LEU A 92 -3.47 -6.16 -16.13
CA LEU A 92 -4.67 -5.98 -16.97
C LEU A 92 -5.72 -7.07 -16.75
N ALA A 93 -5.31 -8.24 -16.25
CA ALA A 93 -6.18 -9.39 -16.00
C ALA A 93 -6.76 -9.42 -14.56
N LEU A 94 -6.57 -8.35 -13.76
CA LEU A 94 -7.09 -8.25 -12.40
C LEU A 94 -8.63 -8.30 -12.37
N ASP A 95 -9.19 -9.18 -11.54
CA ASP A 95 -10.63 -9.26 -11.30
C ASP A 95 -11.08 -8.12 -10.35
N PRO A 96 -12.03 -7.25 -10.74
CA PRO A 96 -12.56 -6.18 -9.89
C PRO A 96 -13.14 -6.66 -8.56
N LYS A 97 -13.59 -7.92 -8.48
CA LYS A 97 -14.15 -8.49 -7.26
C LYS A 97 -13.10 -8.70 -6.17
N GLU A 98 -11.85 -8.95 -6.56
CA GLU A 98 -10.74 -9.17 -5.64
C GLU A 98 -10.01 -7.87 -5.25
N TRP A 99 -10.70 -6.73 -5.29
CA TRP A 99 -10.13 -5.39 -5.09
C TRP A 99 -9.22 -5.21 -3.87
N LYS A 100 -9.44 -5.96 -2.78
CA LYS A 100 -8.60 -5.88 -1.57
C LYS A 100 -7.18 -6.41 -1.74
N LYS A 101 -6.95 -7.26 -2.74
CA LYS A 101 -5.66 -7.90 -3.03
C LYS A 101 -4.86 -7.17 -4.12
N HIS A 102 -5.39 -6.07 -4.64
CA HIS A 102 -4.77 -5.38 -5.76
C HIS A 102 -3.71 -4.39 -5.26
N ASP A 103 -2.58 -4.32 -5.98
CA ASP A 103 -1.65 -3.22 -5.81
C ASP A 103 -2.20 -1.97 -6.51
N TYR A 104 -2.77 -1.04 -5.74
CA TYR A 104 -3.36 0.18 -6.26
C TYR A 104 -2.34 1.17 -6.79
N TYR A 105 -1.11 1.16 -6.26
CA TYR A 105 -0.05 1.98 -6.81
C TYR A 105 0.34 1.45 -8.18
N ALA A 106 0.50 0.13 -8.35
CA ALA A 106 0.75 -0.47 -9.66
C ALA A 106 -0.40 -0.24 -10.64
N VAL A 107 -1.66 -0.36 -10.20
CA VAL A 107 -2.84 -0.10 -11.04
C VAL A 107 -2.85 1.33 -11.59
N LEU A 108 -2.46 2.32 -10.77
CA LEU A 108 -2.32 3.71 -11.23
C LEU A 108 -1.01 4.00 -11.98
N GLY A 109 -0.04 3.08 -12.00
CA GLY A 109 1.29 3.31 -12.59
C GLY A 109 2.22 4.14 -11.70
N LEU A 110 2.01 4.07 -10.39
CA LEU A 110 2.80 4.74 -9.36
C LEU A 110 3.66 3.73 -8.58
N SER A 111 4.04 2.60 -9.19
CA SER A 111 4.74 1.52 -8.47
C SER A 111 6.12 1.93 -7.98
N HIS A 112 6.78 2.92 -8.61
CA HIS A 112 8.05 3.46 -8.11
C HIS A 112 7.90 4.50 -6.97
N LEU A 113 6.78 5.23 -6.89
CA LEU A 113 6.55 6.22 -5.81
C LEU A 113 5.86 5.61 -4.59
N ARG A 114 4.88 4.72 -4.81
CA ARG A 114 4.07 4.05 -3.78
C ARG A 114 3.57 5.02 -2.70
N TYR A 115 3.86 4.76 -1.44
CA TYR A 115 3.48 5.61 -0.30
C TYR A 115 4.07 7.03 -0.35
N LYS A 116 5.13 7.28 -1.13
CA LYS A 116 5.72 8.62 -1.30
C LYS A 116 4.96 9.48 -2.32
N ALA A 117 4.02 8.91 -3.07
CA ALA A 117 3.24 9.64 -4.06
C ALA A 117 2.41 10.77 -3.42
N THR A 118 2.47 11.96 -4.00
CA THR A 118 1.67 13.12 -3.60
C THR A 118 0.24 13.02 -4.12
N ALA A 119 -0.67 13.79 -3.52
CA ALA A 119 -2.07 13.80 -3.96
C ALA A 119 -2.23 14.28 -5.42
N GLU A 120 -1.38 15.19 -5.89
CA GLU A 120 -1.39 15.67 -7.28
C GLU A 120 -0.91 14.59 -8.24
N GLN A 121 0.19 13.89 -7.92
CA GLN A 121 0.67 12.75 -8.70
C GLN A 121 -0.40 11.66 -8.84
N ILE A 122 -1.16 11.36 -7.78
CA ILE A 122 -2.27 10.39 -7.82
C ILE A 122 -3.38 10.83 -8.78
N LYS A 123 -3.75 12.11 -8.77
CA LYS A 123 -4.77 12.65 -9.70
C LYS A 123 -4.30 12.61 -11.14
N ILE A 124 -3.05 12.96 -11.40
CA ILE A 124 -2.46 12.96 -12.75
C ILE A 124 -2.39 11.52 -13.27
N ALA A 125 -1.85 10.59 -12.48
CA ALA A 125 -1.79 9.17 -12.80
C ALA A 125 -3.17 8.58 -13.12
N HIS A 126 -4.17 8.89 -12.30
CA HIS A 126 -5.55 8.47 -12.56
C HIS A 126 -6.10 9.04 -13.86
N ARG A 127 -5.88 10.34 -14.15
CA ARG A 127 -6.33 10.96 -15.41
C ARG A 127 -5.69 10.27 -16.62
N LYS A 128 -4.39 9.99 -16.56
CA LYS A 128 -3.66 9.26 -17.62
C LYS A 128 -4.24 7.86 -17.83
N LYS A 129 -4.42 7.08 -16.76
CA LYS A 129 -4.97 5.71 -16.83
C LYS A 129 -6.42 5.69 -17.32
N VAL A 130 -7.26 6.61 -16.88
CA VAL A 130 -8.64 6.76 -17.38
C VAL A 130 -8.64 7.07 -18.88
N LEU A 131 -7.81 7.99 -19.36
CA LEU A 131 -7.74 8.33 -20.78
C LEU A 131 -7.27 7.18 -21.67
N LYS A 132 -6.49 6.24 -21.12
CA LYS A 132 -5.95 5.06 -21.81
C LYS A 132 -6.90 3.86 -21.79
N HIS A 133 -7.58 3.62 -20.67
CA HIS A 133 -8.46 2.46 -20.47
C HIS A 133 -9.95 2.81 -20.47
N HIS A 134 -10.34 4.02 -20.88
CA HIS A 134 -11.76 4.38 -20.95
C HIS A 134 -12.52 3.42 -21.86
N PRO A 135 -13.65 2.85 -21.42
CA PRO A 135 -14.39 1.86 -22.22
C PRO A 135 -14.81 2.43 -23.58
N ASP A 136 -15.20 3.71 -23.65
CA ASP A 136 -15.69 4.36 -24.89
C ASP A 136 -14.63 4.47 -26.01
N LYS A 137 -13.35 4.70 -25.66
CA LYS A 137 -12.27 4.79 -26.67
C LYS A 137 -11.99 3.46 -27.36
N LYS A 138 -12.16 2.35 -26.64
CA LYS A 138 -11.80 1.02 -27.13
C LYS A 138 -12.92 0.32 -27.93
N VAL A 139 -14.17 0.78 -27.79
CA VAL A 139 -15.26 0.34 -28.68
C VAL A 139 -14.96 0.76 -30.13
N THR A 140 -14.30 1.90 -30.33
CA THR A 140 -13.96 2.44 -31.67
C THR A 140 -12.71 1.79 -32.28
N SER A 141 -11.78 1.27 -31.47
CA SER A 141 -10.50 0.69 -31.95
C SER A 141 -10.53 -0.82 -32.18
N SER A 142 -11.67 -1.49 -31.97
CA SER A 142 -11.83 -2.93 -32.22
C SER A 142 -12.04 -3.23 -33.72
N ALA A 143 -11.06 -2.86 -34.55
CA ALA A 143 -10.82 -3.60 -35.78
C ALA A 143 -10.31 -5.00 -35.38
N PRO A 144 -10.86 -6.09 -35.94
CA PRO A 144 -10.56 -7.44 -35.47
C PRO A 144 -9.10 -7.77 -35.80
N GLN A 145 -8.22 -7.71 -34.80
CA GLN A 145 -6.94 -8.40 -34.92
C GLN A 145 -7.20 -9.90 -34.92
N SER A 146 -6.67 -10.54 -35.96
CA SER A 146 -6.89 -11.90 -36.36
C SER A 146 -6.67 -12.92 -35.24
N THR A 147 -7.75 -13.49 -34.70
CA THR A 147 -7.74 -14.88 -34.22
C THR A 147 -9.11 -15.50 -34.46
N SER A 148 -9.14 -16.46 -35.39
CA SER A 148 -10.15 -17.49 -35.63
C SER A 148 -11.60 -17.23 -35.19
N SER A 149 -12.45 -17.06 -36.19
CA SER A 149 -13.89 -16.77 -36.17
C SER A 149 -14.79 -17.89 -35.59
N LEU A 150 -14.45 -18.47 -34.43
CA LEU A 150 -15.30 -19.48 -33.75
C LEU A 150 -15.60 -19.18 -32.27
N LEU A 151 -15.06 -18.09 -31.70
CA LEU A 151 -15.29 -17.68 -30.31
C LEU A 151 -15.94 -16.28 -30.17
N ALA A 152 -16.66 -15.83 -31.20
CA ALA A 152 -17.31 -14.51 -31.27
C ALA A 152 -18.45 -14.26 -30.24
N GLY A 153 -18.71 -15.20 -29.32
CA GLY A 153 -19.71 -15.08 -28.26
C GLY A 153 -19.16 -14.78 -26.87
N VAL A 154 -17.84 -14.77 -26.67
CA VAL A 154 -17.22 -14.42 -25.39
C VAL A 154 -16.66 -13.00 -25.49
N ASN A 155 -17.33 -12.06 -24.82
CA ASN A 155 -16.96 -10.65 -24.74
C ASN A 155 -15.49 -10.45 -24.32
N LEU A 156 -14.59 -10.27 -25.29
CA LEU A 156 -13.20 -9.89 -25.05
C LEU A 156 -13.06 -8.46 -24.46
N ASN A 157 -14.13 -7.65 -24.55
CA ASN A 157 -14.25 -6.31 -23.95
C ASN A 157 -14.46 -6.32 -22.43
N THR A 158 -14.72 -7.48 -21.82
CA THR A 158 -14.99 -7.58 -20.37
C THR A 158 -13.74 -7.28 -19.53
N ASN A 159 -12.56 -7.67 -20.04
CA ASN A 159 -11.29 -7.49 -19.32
C ASN A 159 -10.91 -6.00 -19.21
N ASP A 160 -11.21 -5.20 -20.24
CA ASP A 160 -10.93 -3.76 -20.22
C ASP A 160 -11.88 -2.98 -19.28
N ASP A 161 -13.17 -3.32 -19.26
CA ASP A 161 -14.12 -2.76 -18.29
C ASP A 161 -13.79 -3.19 -16.85
N ALA A 162 -13.30 -4.41 -16.67
CA ALA A 162 -12.79 -4.90 -15.40
C ALA A 162 -11.60 -4.04 -14.92
N PHE A 163 -10.57 -3.88 -15.74
CA PHE A 163 -9.42 -3.07 -15.36
C PHE A 163 -9.79 -1.60 -15.08
N PHE A 164 -10.72 -1.03 -15.85
CA PHE A 164 -11.24 0.32 -15.58
C PHE A 164 -11.90 0.46 -14.20
N LYS A 165 -12.66 -0.55 -13.76
CA LYS A 165 -13.22 -0.60 -12.40
C LYS A 165 -12.12 -0.67 -11.34
N CYS A 166 -11.05 -1.41 -11.59
CA CYS A 166 -9.88 -1.46 -10.72
C CYS A 166 -9.20 -0.08 -10.61
N ILE A 167 -9.03 0.64 -11.72
CA ILE A 167 -8.49 2.01 -11.74
C ILE A 167 -9.36 2.95 -10.89
N ALA A 168 -10.68 2.92 -11.09
CA ALA A 168 -11.61 3.76 -10.33
C ALA A 168 -11.52 3.47 -8.82
N LYS A 169 -11.44 2.18 -8.44
CA LYS A 169 -11.29 1.77 -7.04
C LYS A 169 -9.96 2.19 -6.43
N ALA A 170 -8.85 2.03 -7.18
CA ALA A 170 -7.52 2.44 -6.76
C ALA A 170 -7.48 3.94 -6.43
N HIS A 171 -8.05 4.76 -7.32
CA HIS A 171 -8.13 6.21 -7.10
C HIS A 171 -9.03 6.59 -5.91
N GLU A 172 -10.17 5.92 -5.71
CA GLU A 172 -11.05 6.14 -4.54
C GLU A 172 -10.31 5.94 -3.22
N VAL A 173 -9.48 4.89 -3.14
CA VAL A 173 -8.71 4.53 -1.95
C VAL A 173 -7.54 5.47 -1.73
N LEU A 174 -6.74 5.71 -2.77
CA LEU A 174 -5.51 6.50 -2.69
C LEU A 174 -5.78 8.01 -2.55
N THR A 175 -6.95 8.50 -2.99
CA THR A 175 -7.32 9.93 -2.84
C THR A 175 -7.74 10.26 -1.41
N ASN A 176 -8.43 9.34 -0.71
CA ASN A 176 -8.86 9.58 0.66
C ASN A 176 -7.71 9.29 1.64
N PRO A 177 -7.24 10.26 2.43
CA PRO A 177 -6.11 10.08 3.33
C PRO A 177 -6.29 8.94 4.35
N GLU A 178 -7.51 8.74 4.85
CA GLU A 178 -7.79 7.69 5.83
C GLU A 178 -7.76 6.30 5.19
N LYS A 179 -8.41 6.14 4.03
CA LYS A 179 -8.40 4.87 3.27
C LYS A 179 -7.01 4.54 2.76
N ARG A 180 -6.29 5.54 2.24
CA ARG A 180 -4.88 5.40 1.83
C ARG A 180 -4.01 4.94 2.99
N ARG A 181 -4.18 5.55 4.17
CA ARG A 181 -3.45 5.16 5.37
C ARG A 181 -3.78 3.73 5.82
N GLN A 182 -5.03 3.31 5.73
CA GLN A 182 -5.43 1.92 6.00
C GLN A 182 -4.77 0.96 5.00
N TYR A 183 -4.77 1.30 3.72
CA TYR A 183 -4.13 0.54 2.65
C TYR A 183 -2.61 0.44 2.84
N ASP A 184 -1.93 1.58 2.99
CA ASP A 184 -0.47 1.67 3.21
C ASP A 184 0.00 0.91 4.45
N SER A 185 -0.90 0.65 5.41
CA SER A 185 -0.60 -0.14 6.60
C SER A 185 -0.41 -1.64 6.33
N VAL A 186 -0.94 -2.14 5.21
CA VAL A 186 -0.92 -3.57 4.83
C VAL A 186 -0.63 -3.74 3.33
N ASP A 187 0.07 -2.77 2.78
CA ASP A 187 0.48 -2.74 1.39
C ASP A 187 1.28 -4.00 1.01
N HIS A 188 1.11 -4.47 -0.23
CA HIS A 188 1.58 -5.79 -0.68
C HIS A 188 3.10 -5.95 -0.57
N GLU A 189 3.88 -5.05 -1.17
CA GLU A 189 5.35 -5.11 -1.06
C GLU A 189 5.82 -4.98 0.40
N LEU A 190 5.06 -4.27 1.24
CA LEU A 190 5.39 -4.17 2.66
C LEU A 190 5.15 -5.50 3.39
N MET A 191 4.09 -6.23 3.05
CA MET A 191 3.85 -7.57 3.57
C MET A 191 4.91 -8.56 3.08
N ASP A 192 5.18 -8.58 1.78
CA ASP A 192 6.18 -9.48 1.18
C ASP A 192 7.56 -9.22 1.81
N SER A 193 7.96 -7.96 1.90
CA SER A 193 9.25 -7.59 2.50
C SER A 193 9.31 -7.76 4.02
N GLN A 194 8.17 -7.92 4.71
CA GLN A 194 8.12 -8.29 6.13
C GLN A 194 8.23 -9.81 6.34
N GLU A 195 7.84 -10.62 5.36
CA GLU A 195 8.01 -12.08 5.41
C GLU A 195 9.48 -12.48 5.28
N ASP A 196 10.26 -11.72 4.51
CA ASP A 196 11.71 -11.88 4.35
C ASP A 196 12.53 -11.34 5.54
N ASP A 197 11.89 -10.74 6.56
CA ASP A 197 12.60 -10.17 7.70
C ASP A 197 13.35 -11.24 8.51
N PRO A 198 14.53 -10.89 9.06
CA PRO A 198 15.32 -11.78 9.90
C PRO A 198 14.53 -12.24 11.13
N ILE A 199 14.29 -13.54 11.23
CA ILE A 199 13.68 -14.18 12.41
C ILE A 199 14.73 -14.83 13.31
N PRO A 200 14.51 -14.92 14.64
CA PRO A 200 15.49 -15.49 15.56
C PRO A 200 15.97 -16.90 15.21
N SER A 201 15.12 -17.72 14.57
CA SER A 201 15.47 -19.08 14.15
C SER A 201 16.54 -19.12 13.04
N ALA A 202 16.66 -18.07 12.23
CA ALA A 202 17.67 -17.97 11.17
C ALA A 202 19.09 -17.81 11.74
N PHE A 203 19.22 -17.13 12.87
CA PHE A 203 20.52 -16.83 13.50
C PHE A 203 20.91 -17.83 14.60
N SER A 204 19.97 -18.64 15.09
CA SER A 204 20.23 -19.64 16.14
C SER A 204 21.09 -20.83 15.64
N LYS A 205 21.04 -21.14 14.34
CA LYS A 205 21.74 -22.31 13.76
C LYS A 205 23.15 -21.99 13.24
N ASN A 206 23.38 -20.77 12.77
CA ASN A 206 24.66 -20.34 12.23
C ASN A 206 25.44 -19.61 13.32
N LYS A 207 26.39 -20.31 13.96
CA LYS A 207 27.31 -19.75 14.98
C LYS A 207 28.24 -18.65 14.45
N THR A 208 28.12 -18.28 13.18
CA THR A 208 28.80 -17.15 12.54
C THR A 208 27.95 -15.90 12.75
N GLY A 209 28.35 -15.04 13.68
CA GLY A 209 27.72 -13.73 13.86
C GLY A 209 27.81 -12.91 12.56
N LEU A 210 26.82 -12.04 12.34
CA LEU A 210 26.87 -11.05 11.26
C LEU A 210 28.12 -10.17 11.44
N SER A 211 28.77 -9.84 10.32
CA SER A 211 29.76 -8.77 10.35
C SER A 211 29.10 -7.44 10.69
N ASP A 212 29.88 -6.49 11.21
CA ASP A 212 29.37 -5.19 11.62
C ASP A 212 28.67 -4.46 10.46
N GLN A 213 29.20 -4.56 9.23
CA GLN A 213 28.60 -3.95 8.04
C GLN A 213 27.30 -4.64 7.62
N GLU A 214 27.26 -5.98 7.66
CA GLU A 214 26.05 -6.72 7.34
C GLU A 214 24.92 -6.44 8.33
N PHE A 215 25.25 -6.21 9.62
CA PHE A 215 24.26 -5.82 10.63
C PHE A 215 23.53 -4.54 10.24
N PHE A 216 24.25 -3.45 9.98
CA PHE A 216 23.61 -2.17 9.63
C PHE A 216 22.90 -2.24 8.28
N LYS A 217 23.46 -2.95 7.30
CA LYS A 217 22.84 -3.14 5.98
C LYS A 217 21.53 -3.94 6.06
N THR A 218 21.44 -4.90 6.98
CA THR A 218 20.24 -5.74 7.15
C THR A 218 19.19 -5.00 7.97
N PHE A 219 19.54 -4.50 9.16
CA PHE A 219 18.56 -3.95 10.10
C PHE A 219 18.21 -2.47 9.83
N GLY A 220 19.11 -1.69 9.23
CA GLY A 220 18.88 -0.27 8.94
C GLY A 220 17.62 -0.03 8.09
N PRO A 221 17.51 -0.63 6.89
CA PRO A 221 16.34 -0.48 6.04
C PRO A 221 15.04 -0.97 6.69
N ILE A 222 15.11 -2.02 7.53
CA ILE A 222 13.95 -2.56 8.24
C ILE A 222 13.41 -1.51 9.22
N PHE A 223 14.27 -0.92 10.07
CA PHE A 223 13.85 0.09 11.03
C PHE A 223 13.44 1.40 10.35
N GLU A 224 14.03 1.77 9.22
CA GLU A 224 13.56 2.89 8.39
C GLU A 224 12.14 2.62 7.88
N ARG A 225 11.88 1.45 7.30
CA ARG A 225 10.54 1.03 6.84
C ARG A 225 9.53 1.04 7.99
N GLU A 226 9.87 0.46 9.14
CA GLU A 226 8.97 0.38 10.29
C GLU A 226 8.71 1.75 10.94
N SER A 227 9.68 2.67 10.90
CA SER A 227 9.55 4.01 11.51
C SER A 227 8.42 4.84 10.91
N ARG A 228 8.03 4.54 9.66
CA ARG A 228 6.88 5.12 8.96
C ARG A 228 5.58 4.96 9.76
N PHE A 229 5.49 3.88 10.55
CA PHE A 229 4.31 3.54 11.34
C PHE A 229 4.27 4.19 12.72
N SER A 230 5.32 4.91 13.13
CA SER A 230 5.34 5.58 14.43
C SER A 230 4.42 6.80 14.43
N ARG A 231 3.64 6.95 15.51
CA ARG A 231 2.91 8.19 15.82
C ARG A 231 3.81 9.32 16.29
N LYS A 232 4.97 8.98 16.85
CA LYS A 232 5.94 9.93 17.41
C LYS A 232 7.11 10.09 16.44
N GLN A 233 7.29 11.29 15.92
CA GLN A 233 8.37 11.66 15.00
C GLN A 233 9.20 12.81 15.61
N PRO A 234 10.52 12.89 15.35
CA PRO A 234 11.32 11.97 14.55
C PRO A 234 11.63 10.66 15.31
N VAL A 235 11.66 9.53 14.59
CA VAL A 235 12.12 8.25 15.14
C VAL A 235 13.65 8.16 14.98
N PRO A 236 14.41 7.83 16.04
CA PRO A 236 15.85 7.60 15.92
C PRO A 236 16.12 6.41 14.99
N MET A 237 17.00 6.62 14.02
CA MET A 237 17.49 5.57 13.12
C MET A 237 18.53 4.70 13.82
N LEU A 238 18.86 3.54 13.23
CA LEU A 238 19.81 2.59 13.84
C LEU A 238 21.20 3.20 14.04
N GLY A 239 21.62 4.13 13.17
CA GLY A 239 22.92 4.79 13.22
C GLY A 239 24.07 3.92 12.72
N ASP A 240 25.30 4.38 12.94
CA ASP A 240 26.53 3.72 12.49
C ASP A 240 27.27 3.04 13.65
N ILE A 241 28.39 2.36 13.34
CA ILE A 241 29.26 1.66 14.30
C ILE A 241 29.82 2.59 15.39
N ASP A 242 30.05 3.85 15.07
CA ASP A 242 30.62 4.86 15.97
C ASP A 242 29.57 5.66 16.76
N ALA A 243 28.30 5.25 16.70
CA ALA A 243 27.23 5.92 17.44
C ALA A 243 27.50 5.95 18.96
N SER A 244 27.16 7.07 19.58
CA SER A 244 27.32 7.25 21.03
C SER A 244 26.41 6.29 21.80
N LYS A 245 26.81 5.96 23.04
CA LYS A 245 26.00 5.14 23.94
C LYS A 245 24.57 5.69 24.09
N GLU A 246 24.44 7.01 24.26
CA GLU A 246 23.17 7.69 24.43
C GLU A 246 22.26 7.53 23.20
N HIS A 247 22.83 7.57 21.99
CA HIS A 247 22.08 7.33 20.76
C HIS A 247 21.56 5.90 20.69
N VAL A 248 22.41 4.92 21.02
CA VAL A 248 22.02 3.50 21.00
C VAL A 248 20.93 3.21 22.04
N GLU A 249 21.08 3.73 23.27
CA GLU A 249 20.06 3.57 24.31
C GLU A 249 18.75 4.27 23.93
N GLY A 250 18.82 5.49 23.39
CA GLY A 250 17.65 6.23 22.93
C GLY A 250 16.93 5.55 21.76
N PHE A 251 17.67 4.93 20.84
CA PHE A 251 17.10 4.09 19.78
C PHE A 251 16.27 2.97 20.38
N TYR A 252 16.86 2.12 21.21
CA TYR A 252 16.15 0.97 21.78
C TYR A 252 14.99 1.38 22.68
N ASP A 253 15.10 2.47 23.44
CA ASP A 253 14.00 2.97 24.27
C ASP A 253 12.77 3.35 23.44
N VAL A 254 12.97 4.06 22.31
CA VAL A 254 11.87 4.40 21.41
C VAL A 254 11.24 3.15 20.79
N TRP A 255 12.04 2.17 20.39
CA TRP A 255 11.54 0.93 19.76
C TRP A 255 10.85 -0.02 20.75
N TYR A 256 11.30 -0.10 22.01
CA TYR A 256 10.57 -0.84 23.05
C TYR A 256 9.24 -0.18 23.43
N ASN A 257 9.17 1.14 23.30
CA ASN A 257 7.97 1.95 23.54
C ASN A 257 7.25 2.39 22.24
N PHE A 258 7.43 1.63 21.15
CA PHE A 258 6.93 1.99 19.83
C PHE A 258 5.40 2.09 19.80
N ASP A 259 4.88 3.25 19.40
CA ASP A 259 3.45 3.51 19.26
C ASP A 259 3.06 3.53 17.79
N SER A 260 2.61 2.36 17.30
CA SER A 260 2.20 2.17 15.91
C SER A 260 0.80 2.72 15.65
N TRP A 261 0.68 3.47 14.55
CA TRP A 261 -0.58 4.01 14.08
C TRP A 261 -1.40 2.99 13.28
N ARG A 262 -0.83 1.86 12.86
CA ARG A 262 -1.50 0.81 12.06
C ARG A 262 -2.81 0.35 12.73
N SER A 263 -3.90 0.31 11.94
CA SER A 263 -5.24 -0.09 12.40
C SER A 263 -5.71 -1.44 11.87
N PHE A 264 -5.11 -1.95 10.79
CA PHE A 264 -5.45 -3.22 10.12
C PHE A 264 -6.92 -3.32 9.62
N GLU A 265 -7.61 -2.18 9.50
CA GLU A 265 -9.01 -2.11 9.02
C GLU A 265 -9.17 -2.57 7.58
N TRP A 266 -8.15 -2.37 6.75
CA TRP A 266 -8.14 -2.85 5.37
C TRP A 266 -8.38 -4.37 5.26
N LEU A 267 -7.95 -5.13 6.26
CA LEU A 267 -8.05 -6.60 6.31
C LEU A 267 -9.36 -7.10 6.95
N ASP A 268 -10.30 -6.21 7.25
CA ASP A 268 -11.62 -6.60 7.75
C ASP A 268 -12.34 -7.44 6.71
N LYS A 269 -12.74 -8.67 7.09
CA LYS A 269 -13.29 -9.66 6.14
C LYS A 269 -14.73 -9.35 5.75
N GLU A 270 -15.51 -8.83 6.69
CA GLU A 270 -16.94 -8.58 6.53
C GLU A 270 -17.17 -7.07 6.40
N ILE A 271 -17.45 -6.60 5.18
CA ILE A 271 -17.92 -5.24 4.93
C ILE A 271 -19.43 -5.33 4.76
N ASN A 272 -20.18 -4.97 5.80
CA ASN A 272 -21.64 -5.08 5.81
C ASN A 272 -22.32 -3.78 5.36
N GLU A 273 -21.86 -3.22 4.24
CA GLU A 273 -22.36 -1.95 3.69
C GLU A 273 -23.81 -2.06 3.18
N GLY A 274 -24.35 -3.27 2.98
CA GLY A 274 -25.68 -3.51 2.40
C GLY A 274 -26.71 -4.22 3.28
N SER A 275 -26.40 -4.64 4.50
CA SER A 275 -27.43 -5.19 5.41
C SER A 275 -28.18 -4.04 6.08
N ASP A 276 -29.50 -4.08 6.10
CA ASP A 276 -30.32 -3.11 6.85
C ASP A 276 -30.51 -3.51 8.32
N ASN A 277 -30.09 -4.72 8.71
CA ASN A 277 -30.24 -5.19 10.09
C ASN A 277 -29.15 -4.61 11.00
N ARG A 278 -29.56 -3.89 12.05
CA ARG A 278 -28.65 -3.26 13.01
C ARG A 278 -27.82 -4.29 13.79
N ASP A 279 -28.40 -5.42 14.14
CA ASP A 279 -27.71 -6.46 14.92
C ASP A 279 -26.62 -7.15 14.09
N ASP A 280 -26.86 -7.36 12.79
CA ASP A 280 -25.85 -7.87 11.86
C ASP A 280 -24.68 -6.89 11.75
N LYS A 281 -24.94 -5.58 11.60
CA LYS A 281 -23.87 -4.55 11.60
C LYS A 281 -23.06 -4.57 12.90
N ARG A 282 -23.72 -4.73 14.05
CA ARG A 282 -23.05 -4.79 15.35
C ARG A 282 -22.22 -6.06 15.50
N TYR A 283 -22.73 -7.20 15.02
CA TYR A 283 -22.04 -8.48 15.09
C TYR A 283 -20.78 -8.50 14.21
N THR A 284 -20.93 -8.06 12.94
CA THR A 284 -19.83 -7.96 11.97
C THR A 284 -18.73 -7.01 12.47
N GLU A 285 -19.06 -5.81 12.95
CA GLU A 285 -18.09 -4.88 13.53
C GLU A 285 -17.40 -5.46 14.77
N LYS A 286 -18.12 -6.18 15.63
CA LYS A 286 -17.51 -6.85 16.79
C LYS A 286 -16.47 -7.90 16.35
N LYS A 287 -16.76 -8.67 15.29
CA LYS A 287 -15.85 -9.67 14.74
C LYS A 287 -14.63 -9.02 14.11
N ASN A 288 -14.82 -8.00 13.29
CA ASN A 288 -13.74 -7.20 12.69
C ASN A 288 -12.86 -6.57 13.76
N LYS A 289 -13.44 -5.90 14.77
CA LYS A 289 -12.69 -5.33 15.90
C LYS A 289 -11.84 -6.36 16.64
N SER A 290 -12.36 -7.57 16.85
CA SER A 290 -11.58 -8.66 17.46
C SER A 290 -10.41 -9.08 16.58
N GLU A 291 -10.61 -9.19 15.28
CA GLU A 291 -9.57 -9.55 14.31
C GLU A 291 -8.49 -8.45 14.17
N ARG A 292 -8.88 -7.17 14.21
CA ARG A 292 -7.95 -6.03 14.25
C ARG A 292 -7.11 -6.04 15.52
N ALA A 293 -7.73 -6.31 16.67
CA ALA A 293 -7.00 -6.43 17.93
C ALA A 293 -6.01 -7.60 17.92
N ARG A 294 -6.39 -8.73 17.31
CA ARG A 294 -5.50 -9.89 17.12
C ARG A 294 -4.30 -9.52 16.25
N ARG A 295 -4.51 -8.94 15.07
CA ARG A 295 -3.43 -8.51 14.16
C ARG A 295 -2.51 -7.47 14.79
N LYS A 296 -3.08 -6.50 15.51
CA LYS A 296 -2.29 -5.50 16.25
C LYS A 296 -1.41 -6.14 17.32
N LYS A 297 -1.92 -7.15 18.03
CA LYS A 297 -1.12 -7.91 19.01
C LYS A 297 0.00 -8.71 18.32
N GLU A 298 -0.28 -9.34 17.19
CA GLU A 298 0.70 -10.07 16.38
C GLU A 298 1.80 -9.15 15.85
N ASP A 299 1.46 -7.97 15.32
CA ASP A 299 2.43 -6.98 14.84
C ASP A 299 3.32 -6.41 15.97
N ILE A 300 2.73 -6.11 17.14
CA ILE A 300 3.51 -5.69 18.31
C ILE A 300 4.47 -6.80 18.76
N ALA A 301 4.02 -8.06 18.75
CA ALA A 301 4.87 -9.19 19.12
C ALA A 301 6.02 -9.39 18.10
N ARG A 302 5.72 -9.30 16.80
CA ARG A 302 6.72 -9.35 15.72
C ARG A 302 7.77 -8.25 15.89
N LEU A 303 7.33 -7.00 16.07
CA LEU A 303 8.26 -5.87 16.22
C LEU A 303 9.13 -6.04 17.48
N ARG A 304 8.58 -6.51 18.59
CA ARG A 304 9.40 -6.82 19.79
C ARG A 304 10.42 -7.91 19.53
N GLN A 305 10.06 -8.99 18.85
CA GLN A 305 11.00 -10.05 18.48
C GLN A 305 12.12 -9.52 17.58
N LEU A 306 11.80 -8.64 16.62
CA LEU A 306 12.79 -7.98 15.78
C LEU A 306 13.74 -7.11 16.61
N VAL A 307 13.21 -6.31 17.54
CA VAL A 307 14.02 -5.45 18.42
C VAL A 307 14.94 -6.28 19.31
N ASP A 308 14.42 -7.35 19.93
CA ASP A 308 15.20 -8.25 20.78
C ASP A 308 16.30 -8.96 19.98
N LEU A 309 15.99 -9.42 18.76
CA LEU A 309 16.97 -10.00 17.85
C LEU A 309 18.07 -9.00 17.51
N THR A 310 17.68 -7.78 17.12
CA THR A 310 18.61 -6.70 16.78
C THR A 310 19.52 -6.39 17.97
N LEU A 311 18.97 -6.24 19.17
CA LEU A 311 19.73 -5.99 20.40
C LEU A 311 20.73 -7.11 20.72
N SER A 312 20.37 -8.36 20.44
CA SER A 312 21.25 -9.51 20.66
C SER A 312 22.45 -9.54 19.69
N LEU A 313 22.26 -9.03 18.47
CA LEU A 313 23.26 -9.03 17.41
C LEU A 313 24.10 -7.74 17.36
N ASP A 314 23.62 -6.63 17.92
CA ASP A 314 24.26 -5.31 17.81
C ASP A 314 25.71 -5.31 18.35
N PRO A 315 26.71 -4.98 17.50
CA PRO A 315 28.12 -4.96 17.88
C PRO A 315 28.45 -3.86 18.90
N ARG A 316 27.74 -2.73 18.86
CA ARG A 316 27.96 -1.57 19.74
C ARG A 316 27.56 -1.88 21.16
N ILE A 317 26.50 -2.66 21.35
CA ILE A 317 26.07 -3.10 22.69
C ILE A 317 27.15 -3.95 23.37
N LYS A 318 27.86 -4.80 22.62
CA LYS A 318 29.00 -5.58 23.15
C LYS A 318 30.13 -4.64 23.58
N ARG A 319 30.47 -3.67 22.73
CA ARG A 319 31.48 -2.63 23.04
C ARG A 319 31.11 -1.81 24.27
N ILE A 320 29.87 -1.31 24.34
CA ILE A 320 29.37 -0.50 25.47
C ILE A 320 29.42 -1.30 26.76
N LYS A 321 28.94 -2.55 26.77
CA LYS A 321 29.00 -3.42 27.96
C LYS A 321 30.43 -3.68 28.43
N GLN A 322 31.38 -3.84 27.50
CA GLN A 322 32.79 -4.00 27.82
C GLN A 322 33.37 -2.73 28.45
N GLN A 323 33.11 -1.57 27.84
CA GLN A 323 33.54 -0.26 28.38
C GLN A 323 32.95 0.02 29.77
N GLU A 324 31.69 -0.33 30.00
CA GLU A 324 31.05 -0.19 31.32
C GLU A 324 31.66 -1.11 32.37
N LYS A 325 31.99 -2.35 31.98
CA LYS A 325 32.66 -3.31 32.86
C LYS A 325 34.05 -2.79 33.25
N GLU A 326 34.83 -2.33 32.28
CA GLU A 326 36.16 -1.74 32.50
C GLU A 326 36.08 -0.46 33.35
N ALA A 327 35.14 0.44 33.07
CA ALA A 327 34.94 1.64 33.88
C ALA A 327 34.53 1.31 35.33
N ARG A 328 33.72 0.26 35.53
CA ARG A 328 33.35 -0.22 36.87
C ARG A 328 34.53 -0.85 37.60
N GLU A 329 35.36 -1.62 36.90
CA GLU A 329 36.59 -2.21 37.44
C GLU A 329 37.63 -1.12 37.77
N ALA A 330 37.81 -0.12 36.91
CA ALA A 330 38.67 1.05 37.16
C ALA A 330 38.19 1.86 38.37
N LYS A 331 36.87 2.10 38.50
CA LYS A 331 36.29 2.75 39.71
C LYS A 331 36.50 1.91 40.98
N LYS A 332 36.44 0.58 40.89
CA LYS A 332 36.75 -0.30 42.03
C LYS A 332 38.25 -0.26 42.36
N ALA A 333 39.14 -0.30 41.37
CA ALA A 333 40.59 -0.25 41.52
C ALA A 333 41.06 1.09 42.12
N ALA A 334 40.50 2.21 41.67
CA ALA A 334 40.74 3.55 42.22
C ALA A 334 40.24 3.70 43.67
N LYS A 335 39.20 2.94 44.06
CA LYS A 335 38.68 2.93 45.43
C LYS A 335 39.42 1.93 46.35
N SER A 336 40.18 1.00 45.80
CA SER A 336 41.03 0.05 46.54
C SER A 336 42.48 0.50 46.68
N THR A 337 42.89 1.61 46.07
CA THR A 337 44.19 2.22 46.34
C THR A 337 44.14 2.89 47.73
N PRO A 338 44.97 2.50 48.71
CA PRO A 338 44.96 3.15 50.01
C PRO A 338 45.54 4.55 49.85
N ALA A 339 44.71 5.57 50.08
CA ALA A 339 45.22 6.90 50.40
C ALA A 339 46.01 6.77 51.71
N SER A 340 47.34 6.83 51.63
CA SER A 340 48.19 6.93 52.80
C SER A 340 47.91 8.26 53.50
N GLY A 341 47.48 8.17 54.77
CA GLY A 341 47.61 9.25 55.74
C GLY A 341 46.39 10.14 55.92
N ALA A 342 45.42 9.69 56.71
CA ALA A 342 44.82 10.46 57.80
C ALA A 342 43.92 9.56 58.64
N ALA A 343 44.05 9.69 59.96
CA ALA A 343 43.37 8.88 60.96
C ALA A 343 41.85 9.14 61.03
N THR A 344 41.15 8.23 61.74
CA THR A 344 39.76 8.25 62.28
C THR A 344 38.63 7.65 61.41
N PRO A 345 37.54 7.13 62.03
CA PRO A 345 37.42 5.80 62.63
C PRO A 345 36.65 4.83 61.72
N GLN A 346 37.03 3.55 61.74
CA GLN A 346 36.31 2.47 61.07
C GLN A 346 34.90 2.29 61.66
N LYS A 347 33.87 2.80 60.97
CA LYS A 347 32.63 2.05 60.84
C LYS A 347 32.91 0.93 59.84
N SER A 348 33.01 -0.29 60.34
CA SER A 348 33.32 -1.46 59.53
C SER A 348 32.27 -1.61 58.42
N LYS A 349 32.71 -1.92 57.20
CA LYS A 349 31.85 -2.20 56.03
C LYS A 349 30.76 -3.24 56.31
N ALA A 350 30.91 -4.04 57.37
CA ALA A 350 29.92 -4.98 57.87
C ALA A 350 28.65 -4.28 58.42
N GLN A 351 28.77 -3.14 59.11
CA GLN A 351 27.62 -2.39 59.62
C GLN A 351 26.83 -1.71 58.49
N GLU A 352 27.51 -1.26 57.44
CA GLU A 352 26.88 -0.61 56.28
C GLU A 352 26.16 -1.62 55.36
N GLU A 353 26.66 -2.85 55.28
CA GLU A 353 25.98 -3.95 54.57
C GLU A 353 24.79 -4.49 55.36
N GLU A 354 24.89 -4.58 56.69
CA GLU A 354 23.76 -4.95 57.56
C GLU A 354 22.66 -3.89 57.55
N GLU A 355 23.01 -2.60 57.54
CA GLU A 355 22.04 -1.50 57.43
C GLU A 355 21.36 -1.45 56.06
N LYS A 356 22.08 -1.79 54.98
CA LYS A 356 21.49 -1.93 53.63
C LYS A 356 20.56 -3.14 53.53
N LYS A 357 20.92 -4.29 54.11
CA LYS A 357 20.03 -5.47 54.16
C LYS A 357 18.78 -5.18 54.98
N LYS A 358 18.90 -4.51 56.13
CA LYS A 358 17.74 -4.07 56.93
C LYS A 358 16.84 -3.10 56.17
N LYS A 359 17.40 -2.11 55.47
CA LYS A 359 16.61 -1.18 54.63
C LYS A 359 15.93 -1.87 53.44
N GLU A 360 16.59 -2.84 52.81
CA GLU A 360 15.98 -3.58 51.69
C GLU A 360 14.87 -4.55 52.16
N GLU A 361 15.03 -5.14 53.34
CA GLU A 361 14.00 -5.98 53.96
C GLU A 361 12.79 -5.16 54.43
N GLU A 362 13.03 -3.98 55.02
CA GLU A 362 11.99 -3.04 55.42
C GLU A 362 11.24 -2.46 54.20
N GLU A 363 11.92 -2.16 53.09
CA GLU A 363 11.29 -1.73 51.84
C GLU A 363 10.44 -2.85 51.20
N LYS A 364 10.90 -4.11 51.27
CA LYS A 364 10.12 -5.27 50.81
C LYS A 364 8.90 -5.51 51.69
N ALA A 365 9.02 -5.37 53.01
CA ALA A 365 7.90 -5.43 53.94
C ALA A 365 6.87 -4.32 53.67
N ALA A 366 7.32 -3.07 53.53
CA ALA A 366 6.47 -1.93 53.21
C ALA A 366 5.73 -2.09 51.87
N LYS A 367 6.39 -2.63 50.83
CA LYS A 367 5.75 -2.95 49.54
C LYS A 367 4.72 -4.09 49.65
N ALA A 368 4.99 -5.11 50.48
CA ALA A 368 4.05 -6.19 50.72
C ALA A 368 2.79 -5.69 51.46
N ASP A 369 2.96 -4.83 52.47
CA ASP A 369 1.85 -4.26 53.23
C ASP A 369 1.05 -3.25 52.41
N ALA A 370 1.70 -2.43 51.57
CA ALA A 370 1.01 -1.57 50.61
C ALA A 370 0.17 -2.37 49.60
N LYS A 371 0.67 -3.53 49.13
CA LYS A 371 -0.07 -4.42 48.23
C LYS A 371 -1.28 -5.06 48.93
N LYS A 372 -1.14 -5.47 50.20
CA LYS A 372 -2.26 -5.98 51.01
C LYS A 372 -3.30 -4.89 51.28
N ALA A 373 -2.90 -3.67 51.63
CA ALA A 373 -3.80 -2.55 51.85
C ALA A 373 -4.58 -2.18 50.57
N LYS A 374 -3.92 -2.16 49.40
CA LYS A 374 -4.58 -1.91 48.11
C LYS A 374 -5.58 -3.00 47.74
N ALA A 375 -5.28 -4.28 48.04
CA ALA A 375 -6.21 -5.38 47.83
C ALA A 375 -7.42 -5.31 48.77
N ALA A 376 -7.20 -4.96 50.05
CA ALA A 376 -8.26 -4.76 51.02
C ALA A 376 -9.19 -3.59 50.62
N ALA A 377 -8.64 -2.46 50.19
CA ALA A 377 -9.41 -1.31 49.71
C ALA A 377 -10.24 -1.64 48.45
N ALA A 378 -9.69 -2.39 47.51
CA ALA A 378 -10.42 -2.84 46.32
C ALA A 378 -11.59 -3.78 46.65
N ASN A 379 -11.41 -4.66 47.65
CA ASN A 379 -12.47 -5.55 48.12
C ASN A 379 -13.55 -4.79 48.91
N ALA A 380 -13.17 -3.82 49.74
CA ALA A 380 -14.11 -2.92 50.42
C ALA A 380 -14.94 -2.11 49.43
N ALA A 381 -14.31 -1.54 48.39
CA ALA A 381 -15.02 -0.79 47.35
C ALA A 381 -15.99 -1.68 46.55
N LYS A 382 -15.60 -2.93 46.23
CA LYS A 382 -16.51 -3.90 45.60
C LYS A 382 -17.70 -4.25 46.50
N LYS A 383 -17.48 -4.41 47.81
CA LYS A 383 -18.54 -4.69 48.79
C LYS A 383 -19.49 -3.50 48.93
N ALA A 384 -18.97 -2.29 49.04
CA ALA A 384 -19.76 -1.06 49.09
C ALA A 384 -20.61 -0.86 47.81
N ARG A 385 -20.04 -1.12 46.63
CA ARG A 385 -20.77 -1.02 45.35
C ARG A 385 -21.87 -2.09 45.21
N ARG A 386 -21.69 -3.26 45.82
CA ARG A 386 -22.73 -4.31 45.87
C ARG A 386 -23.84 -3.94 46.85
N ALA A 387 -23.50 -3.35 48.00
CA ALA A 387 -24.47 -2.88 48.98
C ALA A 387 -25.32 -1.72 48.42
N ALA A 388 -24.69 -0.72 47.79
CA ALA A 388 -25.41 0.39 47.15
C ALA A 388 -26.38 -0.08 46.06
N ARG A 389 -26.02 -1.10 45.27
CA ARG A 389 -26.92 -1.71 44.28
C ARG A 389 -28.07 -2.51 44.87
N ALA A 390 -27.95 -2.96 46.11
CA ALA A 390 -29.00 -3.70 46.82
C ALA A 390 -29.95 -2.78 47.60
N GLU A 391 -29.54 -1.52 47.86
CA GLU A 391 -30.41 -0.48 48.44
C GLU A 391 -31.20 0.28 47.36
N GLU A 392 -30.74 0.26 46.11
CA GLU A 392 -31.37 0.94 44.97
C GLU A 392 -32.34 0.02 44.16
N ALA A 393 -32.50 -1.24 44.58
CA ALA A 393 -33.42 -2.23 44.03
C ALA A 393 -34.41 -2.68 45.11
#